data_AF-A0A529HVL1-F1
#
_entry.id   AF-A0A529HVL1-F1
#
_cell.length_a   1.000
_cell.length_b   1.000
_cell.length_c   1.000
_cell.angle_alpha   90.00
_cell.angle_beta   90.00
_cell.angle_gamma   90.00
#
_symmetry.space_group_name_H-M   'P 1'
#
loop_
_entity.id
_entity.type
_entity.pdbx_description
1 polymer ?
#
loop_
_entity_poly.entity_id
_entity_poly.type
_entity_poly.pdbx_seq_one_letter_code
_entity_poly.pdbx_strand_id
1 'polypeptide(L)'
;MPSQISQVPAISPVSIKERTGSINTAEIISVLKGELTALHIKQAFSTEVAEEITTNFIGSSGLRERKDGVPGQYVGASHYRKDAATYFADAENARPYVDALFKNLVDPVRAVFGALKRELHNQGIELRLARSEHGQANV
;
A
#
# COMPACT_ATOMS: atom_id res chain seq x y z
N MET A 1 51.73 3.95 13.65
CA MET A 1 50.31 4.16 13.98
C MET A 1 49.52 4.01 12.68
N PRO A 2 48.90 2.86 12.37
CA PRO A 2 48.11 2.75 11.15
C PRO A 2 46.78 3.48 11.34
N SER A 3 46.45 4.34 10.39
CA SER A 3 45.18 5.06 10.31
C SER A 3 44.03 4.07 10.12
N GLN A 4 43.11 4.02 11.09
CA GLN A 4 41.81 3.36 10.91
C GLN A 4 41.03 4.11 9.83
N ILE A 5 40.98 3.54 8.64
CA ILE A 5 40.04 3.95 7.60
C ILE A 5 38.66 3.57 8.13
N SER A 6 37.88 4.57 8.55
CA SER A 6 36.48 4.39 8.90
C SER A 6 35.75 3.93 7.63
N GLN A 7 35.51 2.63 7.52
CA GLN A 7 34.69 2.08 6.43
C GLN A 7 33.25 2.53 6.69
N VAL A 8 32.84 3.60 6.01
CA VAL A 8 31.43 3.96 5.92
C VAL A 8 30.72 2.78 5.26
N PRO A 9 29.71 2.16 5.91
CA PRO A 9 28.97 1.06 5.33
C PRO A 9 28.38 1.45 3.96
N ALA A 10 28.44 0.54 2.98
CA ALA A 10 27.88 0.77 1.65
C ALA A 10 26.35 0.97 1.64
N ILE A 11 25.68 0.54 2.71
CA ILE A 11 24.27 0.77 2.99
C ILE A 11 24.08 1.13 4.47
N SER A 12 23.08 1.94 4.77
CA SER A 12 22.67 2.22 6.16
C SER A 12 22.34 0.91 6.89
N PRO A 13 22.58 0.81 8.21
CA PRO A 13 22.15 -0.33 9.00
C PRO A 13 20.66 -0.60 8.81
N VAL A 14 20.31 -1.86 8.56
CA VAL A 14 18.93 -2.29 8.39
C VAL A 14 18.21 -2.23 9.74
N SER A 15 17.14 -1.43 9.80
CA SER A 15 16.28 -1.30 10.98
C SER A 15 14.88 -1.84 10.68
N ILE A 16 14.55 -2.99 11.27
CA ILE A 16 13.24 -3.64 11.11
C ILE A 16 12.49 -3.53 12.43
N LYS A 17 11.23 -3.08 12.37
CA LYS A 17 10.34 -3.05 13.52
C LYS A 17 9.18 -4.01 13.32
N GLU A 18 8.94 -4.85 14.32
CA GLU A 18 7.76 -5.71 14.38
C GLU A 18 6.82 -5.29 15.51
N ARG A 19 5.51 -5.38 15.26
CA ARG A 19 4.48 -5.19 16.29
C ARG A 19 3.27 -6.07 16.01
N THR A 20 2.42 -6.24 17.01
CA THR A 20 1.12 -6.92 16.90
C THR A 20 0.00 -5.93 17.21
N GLY A 21 -1.11 -6.01 16.49
CA GLY A 21 -2.29 -5.19 16.71
C GLY A 21 -2.30 -3.93 15.86
N SER A 22 -2.66 -2.79 16.46
CA SER A 22 -3.05 -1.58 15.74
C SER A 22 -1.95 -0.96 14.87
N ILE A 23 -2.39 -0.35 13.76
CA ILE A 23 -1.56 0.46 12.87
C ILE A 23 -1.30 1.83 13.49
N ASN A 24 -0.03 2.25 13.56
CA ASN A 24 0.40 3.57 14.02
C ASN A 24 1.03 4.35 12.86
N THR A 25 0.50 5.55 12.57
CA THR A 25 1.00 6.43 11.51
C THR A 25 2.43 6.90 11.75
N ALA A 26 2.86 7.07 13.00
CA ALA A 26 4.23 7.50 13.32
C ALA A 26 5.28 6.52 12.80
N GLU A 27 5.02 5.21 12.91
CA GLU A 27 5.94 4.17 12.45
C GLU A 27 5.97 4.09 10.93
N ILE A 28 4.82 4.27 10.28
CA ILE A 28 4.76 4.38 8.81
C ILE A 28 5.55 5.61 8.35
N ILE A 29 5.42 6.75 9.04
CA ILE A 29 6.17 7.96 8.74
C ILE A 29 7.68 7.75 8.91
N SER A 30 8.12 7.03 9.95
CA SER A 30 9.53 6.66 10.11
C SER A 30 10.05 5.80 8.96
N VAL A 31 9.22 4.91 8.39
CA VAL A 31 9.59 4.19 7.15
C VAL A 31 9.71 5.16 5.97
N LEU A 32 8.75 6.07 5.80
CA LEU A 32 8.77 7.06 4.72
C LEU A 32 9.95 8.03 4.80
N LYS A 33 10.44 8.33 6.01
CA LYS A 33 11.63 9.16 6.27
C LYS A 33 12.96 8.38 6.15
N GLY A 34 12.90 7.05 6.00
CA GLY A 34 14.09 6.20 5.98
C GLY A 34 14.71 5.95 7.36
N GLU A 35 14.04 6.31 8.45
CA GLU A 35 14.46 6.02 9.82
C GLU A 35 14.27 4.53 10.16
N LEU A 36 13.23 3.92 9.57
CA LEU A 36 12.98 2.49 9.57
C LEU A 36 13.14 1.91 8.17
N THR A 37 13.88 0.81 8.04
CA THR A 37 13.98 0.07 6.77
C THR A 37 12.69 -0.69 6.48
N ALA A 38 12.06 -1.29 7.49
CA ALA A 38 10.79 -2.00 7.34
C ALA A 38 9.95 -2.00 8.61
N LEU A 39 8.64 -2.06 8.43
CA LEU A 39 7.64 -2.20 9.49
C LEU A 39 6.74 -3.40 9.19
N HIS A 40 6.66 -4.35 10.12
CA HIS A 40 5.78 -5.51 10.03
C HIS A 40 4.75 -5.47 11.18
N ILE A 41 3.48 -5.36 10.82
CA ILE A 41 2.35 -5.30 11.77
C ILE A 41 1.55 -6.59 11.64
N LYS A 42 1.70 -7.49 12.62
CA LYS A 42 0.93 -8.72 12.72
C LYS A 42 -0.45 -8.43 13.29
N GLN A 43 -1.49 -9.10 12.80
CA GLN A 43 -2.87 -8.92 13.30
C GLN A 43 -3.31 -7.44 13.29
N ALA A 44 -2.95 -6.71 12.23
CA ALA A 44 -3.41 -5.34 12.00
C ALA A 44 -4.94 -5.23 11.89
N PHE A 45 -5.56 -6.35 11.51
CA PHE A 45 -7.00 -6.56 11.40
C PHE A 45 -7.36 -7.81 12.19
N SER A 46 -8.62 -7.91 12.61
CA SER A 46 -9.13 -9.15 13.20
C SER A 46 -9.21 -10.25 12.14
N THR A 47 -9.15 -11.50 12.59
CA THR A 47 -9.23 -12.66 11.69
C THR A 47 -10.55 -12.65 10.91
N GLU A 48 -11.65 -12.27 11.57
CA GLU A 48 -13.00 -12.22 10.98
C GLU A 48 -13.06 -11.23 9.81
N VAL A 49 -12.49 -10.04 9.98
CA VAL A 49 -12.40 -9.04 8.89
C VAL A 49 -11.57 -9.57 7.72
N ALA A 50 -10.45 -10.25 8.00
CA ALA A 50 -9.60 -10.82 6.97
C ALA A 50 -10.31 -11.94 6.18
N GLU A 51 -11.08 -12.79 6.87
CA GLU A 51 -11.88 -13.86 6.26
C GLU A 51 -13.01 -13.30 5.39
N GLU A 52 -13.69 -12.23 5.83
CA GLU A 52 -14.75 -11.61 5.05
C GLU A 52 -14.22 -10.93 3.78
N ILE A 53 -13.10 -10.20 3.87
CA ILE A 53 -12.41 -9.63 2.68
C ILE A 53 -11.98 -10.74 1.72
N THR A 54 -11.45 -11.86 2.25
CA THR A 54 -11.04 -13.01 1.44
C THR A 54 -12.24 -13.64 0.72
N THR A 55 -13.37 -13.77 1.41
CA THR A 55 -14.61 -14.29 0.82
C THR A 55 -15.13 -13.35 -0.28
N ASN A 56 -15.11 -12.04 -0.03
CA ASN A 56 -15.48 -11.04 -1.03
C ASN A 56 -14.55 -11.07 -2.26
N PHE A 57 -13.25 -11.29 -2.06
CA PHE A 57 -12.27 -11.43 -3.14
C PHE A 57 -12.55 -12.66 -4.02
N ILE A 58 -12.71 -13.84 -3.40
CA ILE A 58 -12.96 -15.11 -4.13
C ILE A 58 -14.29 -15.03 -4.90
N GLY A 59 -15.32 -14.41 -4.31
CA GLY A 59 -16.63 -14.23 -4.92
C GLY A 59 -16.77 -13.01 -5.84
N SER A 60 -15.69 -12.25 -6.07
CA SER A 60 -15.77 -11.01 -6.84
C SER A 60 -16.04 -11.29 -8.32
N SER A 61 -17.06 -10.65 -8.89
CA SER A 61 -17.28 -10.63 -10.34
C SER A 61 -16.19 -9.89 -11.11
N GLY A 62 -15.35 -9.12 -10.41
CA GLY A 62 -14.17 -8.47 -10.96
C GLY A 62 -12.88 -9.28 -10.85
N LEU A 63 -12.94 -10.54 -10.39
CA LEU A 63 -11.77 -11.41 -10.26
C LEU A 63 -11.17 -11.73 -11.63
N ARG A 64 -9.87 -11.51 -11.77
CA ARG A 64 -9.11 -11.74 -13.00
C ARG A 64 -7.91 -12.62 -12.73
N GLU A 65 -7.57 -13.46 -13.70
CA GLU A 65 -6.28 -14.15 -13.72
C GLU A 65 -5.18 -13.23 -14.28
N ARG A 66 -3.98 -13.41 -13.74
CA ARG A 66 -2.78 -12.79 -14.29
C ARG A 66 -2.47 -13.40 -15.66
N LYS A 67 -2.18 -12.53 -16.64
CA LYS A 67 -1.83 -12.91 -18.02
C LYS A 67 -0.37 -12.65 -18.37
N ASP A 68 0.45 -12.33 -17.37
CA ASP A 68 1.88 -12.02 -17.51
C ASP A 68 2.79 -13.24 -17.29
N GLY A 69 2.22 -14.45 -17.30
CA GLY A 69 2.93 -15.70 -17.12
C GLY A 69 3.22 -16.05 -15.66
N VAL A 70 2.77 -15.23 -14.70
CA VAL A 70 2.90 -15.49 -13.27
C VAL A 70 1.57 -16.01 -12.72
N PRO A 71 1.55 -17.16 -12.00
CA PRO A 71 0.35 -17.62 -11.32
C PRO A 71 -0.21 -16.56 -10.37
N GLY A 72 -1.51 -16.32 -10.43
CA GLY A 72 -2.18 -15.44 -9.48
C GLY A 72 -3.50 -14.88 -10.00
N GLN A 73 -4.33 -14.47 -9.07
CA GLN A 73 -5.59 -13.78 -9.32
C GLN A 73 -5.54 -12.39 -8.67
N TYR A 74 -6.30 -11.45 -9.21
CA TYR A 74 -6.39 -10.10 -8.67
C TYR A 74 -7.76 -9.49 -8.96
N VAL A 75 -8.12 -8.50 -8.16
CA VAL A 75 -9.21 -7.56 -8.39
C VAL A 75 -8.60 -6.17 -8.47
N GLY A 76 -8.92 -5.40 -9.49
CA GLY A 76 -8.31 -4.10 -9.76
C GLY A 76 -7.65 -4.02 -11.14
N ALA A 77 -6.83 -2.99 -11.33
CA ALA A 77 -6.07 -2.79 -12.57
C ALA A 77 -4.61 -3.22 -12.41
N SER A 78 -4.10 -3.93 -13.40
CA SER A 78 -2.66 -4.19 -13.55
C SER A 78 -2.03 -3.15 -14.48
N HIS A 79 -0.85 -2.65 -14.10
CA HIS A 79 -0.04 -1.70 -14.87
C HIS A 79 0.87 -2.38 -15.92
N TYR A 80 0.96 -3.72 -15.92
CA TYR A 80 1.87 -4.46 -16.79
C TYR A 80 1.60 -4.18 -18.28
N ARG A 81 2.62 -3.70 -19.00
CA ARG A 81 2.60 -3.38 -20.44
C ARG A 81 1.46 -2.42 -20.86
N LYS A 82 1.13 -1.44 -20.02
CA LYS A 82 0.14 -0.40 -20.35
C LYS A 82 0.77 0.97 -20.28
N ASP A 83 0.32 1.86 -21.15
CA ASP A 83 0.54 3.29 -20.96
C ASP A 83 -0.31 3.81 -19.78
N ALA A 84 0.01 5.03 -19.34
CA ALA A 84 -0.67 5.65 -18.21
C ALA A 84 -2.18 5.82 -18.46
N ALA A 85 -2.57 6.24 -19.67
CA ALA A 85 -3.98 6.47 -20.02
C ALA A 85 -4.82 5.18 -19.92
N THR A 86 -4.32 4.09 -20.49
CA THR A 86 -4.97 2.78 -20.43
C THR A 86 -5.04 2.27 -18.99
N TYR A 87 -3.96 2.43 -18.22
CA TYR A 87 -3.96 2.03 -16.81
C TYR A 87 -4.99 2.80 -15.98
N PHE A 88 -5.07 4.13 -16.12
CA PHE A 88 -6.03 4.93 -15.37
C PHE A 88 -7.49 4.61 -15.75
N ALA A 89 -7.77 4.42 -17.05
CA ALA A 89 -9.10 4.02 -17.51
C ALA A 89 -9.50 2.65 -16.91
N ASP A 90 -8.58 1.67 -16.92
CA ASP A 90 -8.81 0.37 -16.31
C ASP A 90 -8.99 0.45 -14.79
N ALA A 91 -8.23 1.31 -14.11
CA ALA A 91 -8.33 1.51 -12.66
C ALA A 91 -9.68 2.12 -12.28
N GLU A 92 -10.19 3.08 -13.06
CA GLU A 92 -11.51 3.66 -12.84
C GLU A 92 -12.62 2.63 -13.09
N ASN A 93 -12.53 1.86 -14.18
CA ASN A 93 -13.46 0.78 -14.49
C ASN A 93 -13.44 -0.33 -13.42
N ALA A 94 -12.29 -0.58 -12.80
CA ALA A 94 -12.14 -1.60 -11.78
C ALA A 94 -12.61 -1.15 -10.39
N ARG A 95 -12.78 0.16 -10.16
CA ARG A 95 -13.07 0.74 -8.85
C ARG A 95 -14.28 0.10 -8.14
N PRO A 96 -15.43 -0.12 -8.79
CA PRO A 96 -16.58 -0.73 -8.12
C PRO A 96 -16.29 -2.14 -7.58
N TYR A 97 -15.43 -2.91 -8.26
CA TYR A 97 -15.06 -4.25 -7.80
C TYR A 97 -14.07 -4.22 -6.64
N VAL A 98 -13.18 -3.22 -6.60
CA VAL A 98 -12.28 -2.98 -5.46
C VAL A 98 -13.07 -2.52 -4.25
N ASP A 99 -14.00 -1.56 -4.41
CA ASP A 99 -14.89 -1.09 -3.34
C ASP A 99 -15.72 -2.26 -2.78
N ALA A 100 -16.18 -3.17 -3.65
CA ALA A 100 -16.94 -4.37 -3.26
C ALA A 100 -16.11 -5.42 -2.49
N LEU A 101 -14.78 -5.31 -2.41
CA LEU A 101 -13.98 -6.15 -1.51
C LEU A 101 -14.24 -5.79 -0.05
N PHE A 102 -14.52 -4.51 0.21
CA PHE A 102 -14.68 -3.98 1.55
C PHE A 102 -16.15 -3.82 1.94
N LYS A 103 -17.11 -3.68 1.00
CA LYS A 103 -18.57 -3.60 1.30
C LYS A 103 -18.89 -2.71 2.51
N ASN A 104 -19.28 -3.31 3.64
CA ASN A 104 -19.64 -2.64 4.89
C ASN A 104 -18.47 -2.58 5.90
N LEU A 105 -17.32 -3.14 5.54
CA LEU A 105 -16.08 -3.12 6.27
C LEU A 105 -15.30 -1.83 5.97
N VAL A 106 -14.36 -1.53 6.86
CA VAL A 106 -13.39 -0.46 6.64
C VAL A 106 -12.40 -0.89 5.57
N ASP A 107 -12.28 -0.08 4.50
CA ASP A 107 -11.16 -0.18 3.57
C ASP A 107 -9.87 0.25 4.29
N PRO A 108 -8.93 -0.68 4.54
CA PRO A 108 -7.73 -0.40 5.29
C PRO A 108 -6.79 0.56 4.56
N VAL A 109 -6.76 0.55 3.23
CA VAL A 109 -5.89 1.40 2.43
C VAL A 109 -6.37 2.84 2.53
N ARG A 110 -7.67 3.07 2.33
CA ARG A 110 -8.27 4.41 2.50
C ARG A 110 -8.15 4.93 3.92
N ALA A 111 -8.37 4.09 4.93
CA ALA A 111 -8.24 4.47 6.33
C ALA A 111 -6.81 4.89 6.68
N VAL A 112 -5.81 4.10 6.26
CA VAL A 112 -4.39 4.42 6.47
C VAL A 112 -4.00 5.68 5.72
N PHE A 113 -4.37 5.82 4.44
CA PHE A 113 -4.08 7.01 3.65
C PHE A 113 -4.68 8.27 4.28
N GLY A 114 -5.94 8.21 4.73
CA GLY A 114 -6.61 9.32 5.42
C GLY A 114 -5.95 9.68 6.75
N ALA A 115 -5.52 8.69 7.54
CA ALA A 115 -4.80 8.92 8.78
C ALA A 115 -3.42 9.56 8.55
N LEU A 116 -2.65 9.05 7.58
CA LEU A 116 -1.36 9.61 7.19
C LEU A 116 -1.51 11.04 6.68
N LYS A 117 -2.53 11.31 5.85
CA LYS A 117 -2.78 12.66 5.33
C LYS A 117 -3.00 13.67 6.44
N ARG A 118 -3.78 13.33 7.47
CA ARG A 118 -3.99 14.20 8.64
C ARG A 118 -2.70 14.42 9.43
N GLU A 119 -1.97 13.34 9.71
CA GLU A 119 -0.76 13.40 10.52
C GLU A 119 0.36 14.20 9.83
N LEU A 120 0.57 13.97 8.53
CA LEU A 120 1.56 14.70 7.74
C LEU A 120 1.19 16.18 7.58
N HIS A 121 -0.10 16.48 7.42
CA HIS A 121 -0.57 17.87 7.38
C HIS A 121 -0.22 18.64 8.66
N ASN A 122 -0.33 18.00 9.83
CA ASN A 122 0.08 18.60 11.11
C ASN A 122 1.59 18.88 11.19
N GLN A 123 2.39 18.22 10.34
CA GLN A 123 3.84 18.44 10.19
C GLN A 123 4.18 19.39 9.03
N GLY A 124 3.18 20.02 8.40
CA GLY A 124 3.36 20.90 7.25
C GLY A 124 3.66 20.18 5.93
N ILE A 125 3.37 18.88 5.84
CA ILE A 125 3.60 18.04 4.66
C ILE A 125 2.28 17.67 4.00
N GLU A 126 2.13 17.93 2.71
CA GLU A 126 0.95 17.52 1.95
C GLU A 126 1.11 16.09 1.41
N LEU A 127 0.28 15.17 1.89
CA LEU A 127 0.05 13.88 1.23
C LEU A 127 -1.08 14.01 0.21
N ARG A 128 -0.75 13.77 -1.06
CA ARG A 128 -1.68 13.79 -2.18
C ARG A 128 -1.50 12.60 -3.09
N LEU A 129 -2.53 12.33 -3.87
CA LEU A 129 -2.47 11.33 -4.92
C LEU A 129 -1.66 11.86 -6.10
N ALA A 130 -0.95 10.95 -6.76
CA ALA A 130 -0.27 11.28 -8.01
C ALA A 130 -1.31 11.68 -9.06
N ARG A 131 -1.05 12.78 -9.75
CA ARG A 131 -1.87 13.28 -10.86
C ARG A 131 -1.02 13.28 -12.13
N SER A 132 -1.65 12.98 -13.24
CA SER A 132 -1.09 13.08 -14.59
C SER A 132 -2.12 13.74 -15.50
N GLU A 133 -1.72 14.11 -16.71
CA GLU A 133 -2.65 14.56 -17.75
C GLU A 133 -3.72 13.51 -18.10
N HIS A 134 -3.44 12.23 -17.83
CA HIS A 134 -4.30 11.10 -18.14
C HIS A 134 -5.21 10.66 -16.99
N GLY A 135 -5.10 11.29 -15.82
CA GLY A 135 -5.90 10.94 -14.65
C GLY A 135 -5.14 11.02 -13.33
N GLN A 136 -5.81 10.57 -12.27
CA GLN A 136 -5.29 10.56 -10.91
C GLN A 136 -5.22 9.13 -10.39
N ALA A 137 -4.21 8.83 -9.58
CA ALA A 137 -4.16 7.57 -8.85
C ALA A 137 -5.34 7.47 -7.87
N ASN A 138 -5.94 6.29 -7.78
CA ASN A 138 -7.07 6.02 -6.90
C ASN A 138 -6.59 5.37 -5.60
N VAL A 139 -7.34 5.60 -4.51
CA VAL A 139 -7.24 4.86 -3.24
C VAL A 139 -8.54 4.13 -3.02
#